data_AF-A0A1L3JDI8-F1
#
_entry.id   AF-A0A1L3JDI8-F1
#
_cell.length_a   1.000
_cell.length_b   1.000
_cell.length_c   1.000
_cell.angle_alpha   90.00
_cell.angle_beta   90.00
_cell.angle_gamma   90.00
#
_symmetry.space_group_name_H-M   'P 1'
#
loop_
_entity.id
_entity.type
_entity.pdbx_description
1 polymer ?
#
loop_
_entity_poly.entity_id
_entity_poly.type
_entity_poly.pdbx_seq_one_letter_code
_entity_poly.pdbx_strand_id
1 'polypeptide(L)'
;MSNKNISPVPSPKIRPSNLDNPAYSKFAWGRYWRLMRWMAGLAVGCTAIALSVFYYNYGMISIHLYIATSIAIIISIMLTAGLMGLVFLSSGTGHDEVIDNKSPPNWKEEEK
;
A
#
# COMPACT_ATOMS: atom_id res chain seq x y z
N MET A 1 -39.41 -12.54 45.62
CA MET A 1 -38.73 -13.36 44.59
C MET A 1 -39.11 -12.85 43.20
N SER A 2 -38.24 -12.11 42.51
CA SER A 2 -38.46 -11.71 41.10
C SER A 2 -37.50 -12.50 40.21
N ASN A 3 -38.04 -13.48 39.48
CA ASN A 3 -37.30 -14.33 38.56
C ASN A 3 -36.96 -13.53 37.30
N LYS A 4 -35.72 -13.02 37.25
CA LYS A 4 -35.19 -12.33 36.08
C LYS A 4 -34.74 -13.40 35.06
N ASN A 5 -35.63 -13.73 34.14
CA ASN A 5 -35.29 -14.43 32.89
C ASN A 5 -34.33 -13.53 32.09
N ILE A 6 -33.03 -13.77 32.24
CA ILE A 6 -31.98 -13.09 31.49
C ILE A 6 -31.94 -13.74 30.10
N SER A 7 -32.45 -13.03 29.09
CA SER A 7 -32.28 -13.42 27.70
C SER A 7 -30.79 -13.39 27.36
N PRO A 8 -30.24 -14.38 26.63
CA PRO A 8 -28.85 -14.33 26.22
C PRO A 8 -28.63 -13.09 25.33
N VAL A 9 -27.72 -12.22 25.76
CA VAL A 9 -27.30 -11.05 24.97
C VAL A 9 -26.61 -11.60 23.71
N PRO A 10 -27.02 -11.21 22.50
CA PRO A 10 -26.39 -11.72 21.29
C PRO A 10 -24.91 -11.32 21.28
N SER A 11 -24.02 -12.31 21.20
CA SER A 11 -22.58 -12.07 21.13
C SER A 11 -22.27 -11.12 19.96
N PRO A 12 -21.43 -10.08 20.18
CA PRO A 12 -21.03 -9.20 19.10
C PRO A 12 -20.38 -10.04 18.01
N LYS A 13 -20.94 -9.94 16.80
CA LYS A 13 -20.47 -10.66 15.63
C LYS A 13 -19.17 -10.00 15.18
N ILE A 14 -18.05 -10.52 15.65
CA ILE A 14 -16.71 -10.08 15.23
C ILE A 14 -16.64 -10.34 13.74
N ARG A 15 -16.59 -9.28 12.93
CA ARG A 15 -16.47 -9.42 11.49
C ARG A 15 -15.08 -10.03 11.22
N PRO A 16 -14.97 -11.15 10.50
CA PRO A 16 -13.67 -11.77 10.22
C PRO A 16 -12.76 -10.76 9.52
N SER A 17 -11.48 -10.77 9.89
CA SER A 17 -10.49 -9.88 9.28
C SER A 17 -10.45 -10.12 7.77
N ASN A 18 -10.47 -9.06 6.97
CA ASN A 18 -10.36 -9.19 5.51
C ASN A 18 -8.94 -9.59 5.04
N LEU A 19 -8.02 -9.92 5.96
CA LEU A 19 -6.64 -10.34 5.68
C LEU A 19 -6.44 -11.86 5.58
N ASP A 20 -7.40 -12.67 6.04
CA ASP A 20 -7.29 -14.13 5.99
C ASP A 20 -7.69 -14.73 4.62
N ASN A 21 -8.03 -13.88 3.63
CA ASN A 21 -8.42 -14.34 2.30
C ASN A 21 -7.27 -14.20 1.28
N PRO A 22 -6.50 -15.28 1.01
CA PRO A 22 -5.39 -15.25 0.05
C PRO A 22 -5.84 -14.90 -1.38
N ALA A 23 -7.13 -15.02 -1.70
CA ALA A 23 -7.65 -14.61 -3.00
C ALA A 23 -7.73 -13.06 -3.13
N TYR A 24 -8.00 -12.33 -2.04
CA TYR A 24 -8.13 -10.88 -2.06
C TYR A 24 -6.77 -10.18 -2.18
N SER A 25 -5.77 -10.63 -1.42
CA SER A 25 -4.40 -10.10 -1.46
C SER A 25 -3.74 -10.29 -2.83
N LYS A 26 -3.99 -11.43 -3.50
CA LYS A 26 -3.49 -11.69 -4.87
C LYS A 26 -4.11 -10.77 -5.91
N PHE A 27 -5.40 -10.46 -5.77
CA PHE A 27 -6.09 -9.53 -6.67
C PHE A 27 -5.62 -8.08 -6.49
N ALA A 28 -5.40 -7.65 -5.24
CA ALA A 28 -4.83 -6.33 -4.93
C ALA A 28 -3.40 -6.17 -5.49
N TRP A 29 -2.57 -7.21 -5.37
CA TRP A 29 -1.19 -7.23 -5.86
C TRP A 29 -1.09 -7.11 -7.39
N GLY A 30 -2.00 -7.75 -8.13
CA GLY A 30 -2.01 -7.67 -9.60
C GLY A 30 -2.26 -6.24 -10.12
N ARG A 31 -3.13 -5.49 -9.45
CA ARG A 31 -3.43 -4.09 -9.81
C ARG A 31 -2.25 -3.17 -9.49
N TYR A 32 -1.59 -3.39 -8.35
CA TYR A 32 -0.38 -2.66 -7.95
C TYR A 32 0.73 -2.77 -9.00
N TRP A 33 1.06 -3.99 -9.44
CA TRP A 33 2.08 -4.19 -10.47
C TRP A 33 1.71 -3.59 -11.82
N ARG A 34 0.42 -3.59 -12.19
CA ARG A 34 -0.03 -2.96 -13.43
C ARG A 34 0.20 -1.44 -13.40
N LEU A 35 -0.15 -0.77 -12.30
CA LEU A 35 0.13 0.66 -12.10
C LEU A 35 1.63 0.96 -12.08
N MET A 36 2.42 0.18 -11.35
CA MET A 36 3.88 0.32 -11.29
C MET A 36 4.52 0.19 -12.66
N ARG A 37 4.00 -0.69 -13.53
CA ARG A 37 4.54 -0.88 -14.89
C ARG A 37 4.22 0.28 -15.83
N TRP A 38 3.06 0.91 -15.68
CA TRP A 38 2.73 2.16 -16.39
C TRP A 38 3.62 3.32 -15.92
N MET A 39 3.82 3.44 -14.60
CA MET A 39 4.71 4.43 -14.00
C MET A 39 6.16 4.24 -14.45
N ALA A 40 6.62 2.99 -14.52
CA ALA A 40 7.93 2.61 -15.05
C ALA A 40 8.06 2.97 -16.53
N GLY A 41 7.03 2.70 -17.33
CA GLY A 41 7.02 3.08 -18.75
C GLY A 41 7.18 4.59 -18.95
N LEU A 42 6.47 5.40 -18.16
CA LEU A 42 6.61 6.86 -18.19
C LEU A 42 8.00 7.32 -17.73
N ALA A 43 8.54 6.73 -16.66
CA ALA A 43 9.87 7.05 -16.14
C ALA A 43 10.97 6.73 -17.17
N VAL A 44 10.90 5.56 -17.79
CA VAL A 44 11.82 5.14 -18.85
C VAL A 44 11.65 6.04 -20.07
N GLY A 45 10.42 6.39 -20.46
CA GLY A 45 10.16 7.31 -21.56
C GLY A 45 10.77 8.70 -21.32
N CYS A 46 10.57 9.26 -20.13
CA CYS A 46 11.16 10.53 -19.72
C CYS A 46 12.70 10.48 -19.74
N THR A 47 13.27 9.40 -19.19
CA THR A 47 14.73 9.16 -19.19
C THR A 47 15.27 9.06 -20.61
N ALA A 48 14.59 8.33 -21.50
CA ALA A 48 14.98 8.19 -22.90
C ALA A 48 14.94 9.54 -23.63
N ILE A 49 13.90 10.36 -23.40
CA ILE A 49 13.81 11.70 -23.98
C ILE A 49 14.99 12.58 -23.51
N ALA A 50 15.27 12.58 -22.20
CA ALA A 50 16.39 13.34 -21.65
C ALA A 50 17.74 12.92 -22.27
N LEU A 51 17.96 11.61 -22.40
CA LEU A 51 19.18 11.07 -23.03
C LEU A 51 19.24 11.37 -24.53
N SER A 52 18.12 11.35 -25.25
CA SER A 52 18.06 11.73 -26.67
C SER A 52 18.43 13.20 -26.87
N VAL A 53 17.91 14.10 -26.04
CA VAL A 53 18.27 15.52 -26.08
C VAL A 53 19.75 15.70 -25.74
N PHE A 54 20.25 14.98 -24.73
CA PHE A 54 21.65 15.05 -24.33
C PHE A 54 22.60 14.57 -25.45
N TYR A 55 22.26 13.44 -26.09
CA TYR A 55 23.01 12.89 -27.21
C TYR A 55 23.11 13.87 -28.39
N TYR A 56 22.02 14.57 -28.70
CA TYR A 56 21.98 15.56 -29.79
C TYR A 56 22.91 16.76 -29.53
N ASN A 57 23.08 17.17 -28.28
CA ASN A 57 23.84 18.38 -27.93
C ASN A 57 25.34 18.13 -27.72
N TYR A 58 25.74 16.99 -27.16
CA TYR A 58 27.10 16.79 -26.62
C TYR A 58 27.92 15.69 -27.32
N GLY A 59 27.34 14.93 -28.25
CA GLY A 59 28.05 13.87 -28.96
C GLY A 59 28.48 12.68 -28.08
N MET A 60 29.34 11.80 -28.62
CA MET A 60 29.74 10.53 -27.98
C MET A 60 30.87 10.71 -26.95
N ILE A 61 30.57 11.25 -25.77
CA ILE A 61 31.57 11.46 -24.70
C ILE A 61 32.01 10.13 -24.05
N SER A 62 31.07 9.29 -23.59
CA SER A 62 31.39 7.98 -23.00
C SER A 62 30.15 7.10 -22.88
N ILE A 63 30.18 5.91 -23.49
CA ILE A 63 29.07 4.95 -23.46
C ILE A 63 28.69 4.55 -22.01
N HIS A 64 29.68 4.49 -21.11
CA HIS A 64 29.51 4.17 -19.69
C HIS A 64 28.61 5.19 -18.98
N LEU A 65 28.71 6.47 -19.33
CA LEU A 65 27.90 7.52 -18.71
C LEU A 65 26.43 7.35 -19.08
N TYR A 66 26.14 7.06 -20.35
CA TYR A 66 24.77 6.82 -20.81
C TYR A 66 24.14 5.60 -20.12
N ILE A 67 24.91 4.52 -19.97
CA ILE A 67 24.41 3.29 -19.32
C ILE A 67 24.26 3.52 -17.81
N ALA A 68 25.24 4.13 -17.14
CA ALA A 68 25.19 4.40 -15.71
C ALA A 68 24.05 5.36 -15.33
N THR A 69 23.86 6.45 -16.09
CA THR A 69 22.79 7.43 -15.84
C THR A 69 21.41 6.86 -16.09
N SER A 70 21.23 6.10 -17.18
CA SER A 70 19.94 5.46 -17.46
C SER A 70 19.56 4.48 -16.36
N ILE A 71 20.48 3.61 -15.95
CA ILE A 71 20.27 2.66 -14.85
C ILE A 71 19.99 3.41 -13.55
N ALA A 72 20.76 4.45 -13.22
CA ALA A 72 20.59 5.22 -12.00
C ALA A 72 19.22 5.89 -11.91
N ILE A 73 18.77 6.54 -12.99
CA ILE A 73 17.48 7.24 -13.02
C ILE A 73 16.34 6.23 -12.91
N ILE A 74 16.40 5.13 -13.67
CA ILE A 74 15.37 4.09 -13.63
C ILE A 74 15.26 3.46 -12.24
N ILE A 75 16.40 3.12 -11.62
CA ILE A 75 16.43 2.56 -10.26
C ILE A 75 15.86 3.57 -9.26
N SER A 76 16.30 4.83 -9.31
CA SER A 76 15.84 5.87 -8.38
C SER A 76 14.33 6.05 -8.43
N ILE A 77 13.76 6.21 -9.63
CA ILE A 77 12.31 6.41 -9.78
C ILE A 77 11.52 5.16 -9.38
N MET A 78 12.02 3.96 -9.71
CA MET A 78 11.40 2.70 -9.28
C MET A 78 11.44 2.51 -7.77
N LEU A 79 12.52 2.93 -7.12
CA LEU A 79 12.63 2.90 -5.67
C LEU A 79 11.62 3.84 -5.03
N THR A 80 11.54 5.09 -5.50
CA THR A 80 10.58 6.09 -5.01
C THR A 80 9.14 5.62 -5.19
N ALA A 81 8.78 5.13 -6.37
CA ALA A 81 7.44 4.60 -6.65
C ALA A 81 7.12 3.35 -5.80
N GLY A 82 8.10 2.47 -5.63
CA GLY A 82 7.97 1.25 -4.83
C GLY A 82 7.74 1.55 -3.36
N LEU A 83 8.49 2.49 -2.79
CA LEU A 83 8.32 2.94 -1.40
C LEU A 83 6.93 3.53 -1.19
N MET A 84 6.49 4.43 -2.08
CA MET A 84 5.15 5.01 -2.00
C MET A 84 4.06 3.93 -2.06
N GLY A 85 4.21 2.94 -2.93
CA GLY A 85 3.30 1.79 -3.04
C GLY A 85 3.27 0.89 -1.81
N LEU A 86 4.43 0.60 -1.24
CA LEU A 86 4.59 -0.18 -0.01
C LEU A 86 3.98 0.54 1.20
N VAL A 87 4.10 1.87 1.28
CA VAL A 87 3.46 2.69 2.33
C VAL A 87 1.94 2.57 2.25
N PHE A 88 1.34 2.63 1.06
CA PHE A 88 -0.11 2.45 0.91
C PHE A 88 -0.59 1.05 1.30
N LEU A 89 0.19 0.02 0.97
CA LEU A 89 -0.11 -1.35 1.43
C LEU A 89 0.03 -1.47 2.95
N SER A 90 1.01 -0.80 3.55
CA SER A 90 1.19 -0.80 5.01
C SER A 90 -0.03 -0.25 5.73
N SER A 91 -0.60 0.88 5.25
CA SER A 91 -1.79 1.49 5.87
C SER A 91 -3.09 0.74 5.56
N GLY A 92 -3.21 0.08 4.41
CA GLY A 92 -4.42 -0.63 3.99
C GLY A 92 -4.60 -2.04 4.57
N THR A 93 -3.71 -2.51 5.44
CA THR A 93 -3.73 -3.87 6.02
C THR A 93 -4.65 -4.03 7.24
N GLY A 94 -5.56 -3.08 7.49
CA GLY A 94 -6.65 -3.26 8.47
C GLY A 94 -6.20 -3.39 9.92
N HIS A 95 -5.02 -2.88 10.27
CA HIS A 95 -4.48 -2.96 11.62
C HIS A 95 -5.17 -1.99 12.60
N ASP A 96 -5.75 -0.90 12.09
CA ASP A 96 -6.36 0.18 12.86
C ASP A 96 -7.89 0.03 13.01
N GLU A 97 -8.57 -0.54 12.01
CA GLU A 97 -10.03 -0.77 12.04
C GLU A 97 -10.48 -1.85 13.04
N VAL A 98 -9.56 -2.70 13.52
CA VAL A 98 -9.87 -3.77 14.50
C VAL A 98 -9.97 -3.23 15.94
N ILE A 99 -9.49 -2.00 16.20
CA ILE A 99 -9.40 -1.43 17.55
C ILE A 99 -10.71 -0.73 17.99
N ASP A 100 -11.57 -0.32 17.06
CA ASP A 100 -12.80 0.44 17.36
C ASP A 100 -13.94 -0.40 17.99
N ASN A 101 -13.83 -1.74 18.03
CA ASN A 101 -14.91 -2.57 18.58
C ASN A 101 -14.77 -2.90 20.08
N LYS A 102 -13.67 -2.52 20.74
CA LYS A 102 -13.39 -2.94 22.12
C LYS A 102 -13.46 -1.78 23.09
N SER A 103 -14.67 -1.30 23.41
CA SER A 103 -15.10 -0.91 24.77
C SER A 103 -16.46 -0.21 24.77
N PRO A 104 -17.54 -0.82 25.29
CA PRO A 104 -18.49 -0.06 26.09
C PRO A 104 -17.86 0.16 27.47
N PRO A 105 -17.59 1.40 27.89
CA PRO A 105 -16.97 1.61 29.18
C PRO A 105 -18.09 1.52 30.24
N ASN A 106 -18.16 0.40 30.97
CA ASN A 106 -19.28 0.08 31.90
C ASN A 106 -19.22 0.82 33.25
N TRP A 107 -18.44 1.89 33.39
CA TRP A 107 -18.28 2.66 34.63
C TRP A 107 -19.54 3.44 35.07
N LYS A 108 -20.72 3.13 34.53
CA LYS A 108 -22.01 3.73 34.90
C LYS A 108 -22.85 2.87 35.85
N GLU A 109 -22.36 1.70 36.29
CA GLU A 109 -23.15 0.74 37.09
C GLU A 109 -22.79 0.69 38.60
N GLU A 110 -21.78 1.43 39.07
CA GLU A 110 -21.30 1.34 40.48
C GLU A 110 -21.70 2.51 41.41
N GLU A 111 -22.40 3.56 40.95
CA GLU A 111 -22.83 4.69 41.82
C GLU A 111 -24.31 4.61 42.27
N LYS A 112 -24.72 3.55 43.00
CA LYS A 112 -25.91 3.60 43.87
C LYS A 112 -25.75 2.84 45.16
#